data_AF-A0A7V3EQK8-F1
#
_entry.id   AF-A0A7V3EQK8-F1
#
_cell.length_a   1.000
_cell.length_b   1.000
_cell.length_c   1.000
_cell.angle_alpha   90.00
_cell.angle_beta   90.00
_cell.angle_gamma   90.00
#
_symmetry.space_group_name_H-M   'P 1'
#
loop_
_entity.id
_entity.type
_entity.pdbx_description
1 polymer ?
#
loop_
_entity_poly.entity_id
_entity_poly.type
_entity_poly.pdbx_seq_one_letter_code
_entity_poly.pdbx_strand_id
1 'polypeptide(L)'
;MEIKQNRKLYLDGLSCKIARERTFDLPMLRYVRKYKNHSLLFSLRGKTNSFFTLDSKLYYTPEEYRQLKLGEKIVRISGRLDSLHSRHFEKSRIYASPKQSYTGWKLEKEMRERYSYFCNCLIDRLSNRFNGMSLAKAWNVSLAGAIIFGMLTMTIIYKYLGESVSAKGESHNVVSQVNLMSEDFFTDEEYQASFLKIISQEYEKNKDKEQLEKEIREMVKGYPIEEMAPEIAKKDRMIAALLVAIARKESSWGKRVPVLNGQDCFNYWGYRGIRKRMGTGGHTCFDSRKDAVDTVAKRIETLVNKEKLNTPAKMVVWKCGYDCSWDSKAAVNKWISDVDYYFQKLNKEEGEKPTSKKKK
;
A
#
# COMPACT_ATOMS: atom_id res chain seq x y z
N MET A 1 -0.67 52.98 -10.33
CA MET A 1 0.80 52.80 -10.32
C MET A 1 1.08 51.61 -9.42
N GLU A 2 1.02 50.39 -9.95
CA GLU A 2 1.17 49.15 -9.16
C GLU A 2 2.60 48.61 -9.30
N ILE A 3 3.30 48.49 -8.17
CA ILE A 3 4.68 48.01 -8.09
C ILE A 3 4.66 46.48 -8.25
N LYS A 4 5.16 45.98 -9.39
CA LYS A 4 5.43 44.56 -9.63
C LYS A 4 6.59 44.10 -8.74
N GLN A 5 6.31 43.41 -7.64
CA GLN A 5 7.32 42.65 -6.91
C GLN A 5 7.62 41.33 -7.62
N ASN A 6 8.71 41.27 -8.37
CA ASN A 6 9.29 40.04 -8.91
C ASN A 6 10.09 39.34 -7.81
N ARG A 7 9.52 38.31 -7.17
CA ARG A 7 10.31 37.38 -6.36
C ARG A 7 10.96 36.33 -7.28
N LYS A 8 12.27 36.41 -7.44
CA LYS A 8 13.09 35.33 -8.03
C LYS A 8 13.31 34.27 -6.95
N LEU A 9 12.73 33.08 -7.13
CA LEU A 9 13.13 31.91 -6.34
C LEU A 9 14.29 31.25 -7.08
N TYR A 10 15.48 31.30 -6.50
CA TYR A 10 16.64 30.58 -6.99
C TYR A 10 16.62 29.17 -6.38
N LEU A 11 16.32 28.17 -7.20
CA LEU A 11 16.74 26.80 -7.01
C LEU A 11 17.68 26.48 -8.16
N ASP A 12 18.78 25.83 -7.84
CA ASP A 12 19.98 25.66 -8.66
C ASP A 12 19.75 25.52 -10.18
N GLY A 13 20.43 26.37 -10.95
CA GLY A 13 20.78 26.16 -12.36
C GLY A 13 19.71 26.39 -13.42
N LEU A 14 18.42 26.50 -13.10
CA LEU A 14 17.37 26.63 -14.13
C LEU A 14 16.47 27.85 -13.87
N SER A 15 16.85 29.00 -14.41
CA SER A 15 15.99 30.20 -14.40
C SER A 15 14.84 30.07 -15.41
N CYS A 16 13.72 29.48 -15.01
CA CYS A 16 12.47 29.56 -15.77
C CYS A 16 11.77 30.87 -15.33
N LYS A 17 11.49 31.80 -16.26
CA LYS A 17 10.75 33.03 -15.93
C LYS A 17 9.34 32.62 -15.52
N ILE A 18 9.00 32.76 -14.24
CA ILE A 18 7.63 32.62 -13.76
C ILE A 18 6.85 33.85 -14.24
N ALA A 19 6.38 33.81 -15.48
CA ALA A 19 5.18 34.55 -15.82
C ALA A 19 4.05 33.81 -15.11
N ARG A 20 3.57 34.35 -13.97
CA ARG A 20 2.21 34.04 -13.54
C ARG A 20 1.31 34.58 -14.63
N GLU A 21 0.98 33.75 -15.60
CA GLU A 21 -0.25 33.97 -16.35
C GLU A 21 -1.35 33.90 -15.29
N ARG A 22 -1.85 35.08 -14.90
CA ARG A 22 -3.20 35.17 -14.40
C ARG A 22 -4.04 34.73 -15.60
N THR A 23 -4.26 33.43 -15.76
CA THR A 23 -5.39 32.95 -16.52
C THR A 23 -6.60 33.42 -15.74
N PHE A 24 -6.99 34.67 -16.01
CA PHE A 24 -8.34 35.12 -15.74
C PHE A 24 -9.19 34.07 -16.45
N ASP A 25 -10.00 33.35 -15.68
CA ASP A 25 -10.83 32.27 -16.21
C ASP A 25 -11.91 32.92 -17.08
N LEU A 26 -11.52 33.30 -18.30
CA LEU A 26 -12.33 33.98 -19.30
C LEU A 26 -13.63 33.21 -19.59
N PRO A 27 -13.68 31.86 -19.56
CA PRO A 27 -14.93 31.12 -19.63
C PRO A 27 -15.89 31.48 -18.50
N MET A 28 -15.42 31.44 -17.25
CA MET A 28 -16.22 31.79 -16.07
C MET A 28 -16.63 33.27 -16.07
N LEU A 29 -15.70 34.17 -16.43
CA LEU A 29 -16.01 35.59 -16.48
C LEU A 29 -16.99 35.94 -17.62
N ARG A 30 -16.82 35.35 -18.82
CA ARG A 30 -17.79 35.50 -19.92
C ARG A 30 -19.14 34.94 -19.54
N TYR A 31 -19.16 33.80 -18.83
CA TYR A 31 -20.39 33.19 -18.35
C TYR A 31 -21.11 34.11 -17.36
N VAL A 32 -20.41 34.56 -16.30
CA VAL A 32 -20.95 35.48 -15.30
C VAL A 32 -21.44 36.78 -15.95
N ARG A 33 -20.70 37.32 -16.92
CA ARG A 33 -21.08 38.56 -17.63
C ARG A 33 -22.28 38.38 -18.56
N LYS A 34 -22.39 37.22 -19.24
CA LYS A 34 -23.54 36.85 -20.09
C LYS A 34 -24.82 36.68 -19.28
N TYR A 35 -24.70 36.24 -18.03
CA TYR A 35 -25.83 35.95 -17.15
C TYR A 35 -25.91 36.90 -15.95
N LYS A 36 -25.31 38.10 -16.02
CA LYS A 36 -25.23 39.07 -14.91
C LYS A 36 -26.60 39.53 -14.37
N ASN A 37 -27.65 39.40 -15.18
CA ASN A 37 -29.03 39.79 -14.82
C ASN A 37 -29.90 38.57 -14.46
N HIS A 38 -29.30 37.37 -14.36
CA HIS A 38 -29.99 36.16 -13.92
C HIS A 38 -29.41 35.71 -12.58
N SER A 39 -30.28 35.35 -11.63
CA SER A 39 -29.85 34.67 -10.40
C SER A 39 -29.26 33.30 -10.77
N LEU A 40 -27.93 33.24 -10.85
CA LEU A 40 -27.21 32.01 -11.12
C LEU A 40 -27.02 31.24 -9.80
N LEU A 41 -27.97 30.37 -9.50
CA LEU A 41 -27.84 29.43 -8.39
C LEU A 41 -27.53 28.05 -8.95
N PHE A 42 -26.40 27.49 -8.51
CA PHE A 42 -25.93 26.17 -8.90
C PHE A 42 -26.14 25.20 -7.74
N SER A 43 -26.85 24.11 -8.01
CA SER A 43 -26.97 22.95 -7.12
C SER A 43 -26.11 21.80 -7.64
N LEU A 44 -25.89 20.76 -6.82
CA LEU A 44 -25.24 19.51 -7.23
C LEU A 44 -25.88 18.86 -8.49
N ARG A 45 -27.14 19.17 -8.80
CA ARG A 45 -27.88 18.62 -9.95
C ARG A 45 -28.03 19.61 -11.12
N GLY A 46 -27.42 20.80 -11.04
CA GLY A 46 -27.49 21.82 -12.09
C GLY A 46 -28.15 23.13 -11.65
N LYS A 47 -28.56 23.93 -12.65
CA LYS A 47 -29.14 25.29 -12.47
C LYS A 47 -30.52 25.21 -11.83
N THR A 48 -30.77 26.10 -10.87
CA THR A 48 -32.07 26.20 -10.18
C THR A 48 -32.54 27.64 -10.09
N ASN A 49 -33.84 27.87 -10.25
CA ASN A 49 -34.43 29.21 -10.17
C ASN A 49 -34.83 29.61 -8.72
N SER A 50 -34.66 28.72 -7.74
CA SER A 50 -35.04 28.92 -6.33
C SER A 50 -33.81 29.18 -5.46
N PHE A 51 -33.91 30.18 -4.56
CA PHE A 51 -32.89 30.45 -3.54
C PHE A 51 -32.86 29.33 -2.51
N PHE A 52 -31.67 28.75 -2.33
CA PHE A 52 -31.45 27.72 -1.33
C PHE A 52 -30.73 28.33 -0.14
N THR A 53 -31.41 28.38 0.99
CA THR A 53 -30.76 28.71 2.27
C THR A 53 -29.76 27.62 2.62
N LEU A 54 -28.85 27.93 3.57
CA LEU A 54 -27.88 26.96 4.10
C LEU A 54 -28.55 25.63 4.46
N ASP A 55 -29.82 25.66 4.89
CA ASP A 55 -30.62 24.52 5.35
C ASP A 55 -31.14 23.58 4.27
N SER A 56 -31.04 23.95 2.99
CA SER A 56 -31.52 23.14 1.86
C SER A 56 -30.83 21.79 1.69
N LYS A 57 -29.66 21.58 2.30
CA LYS A 57 -28.77 20.40 2.09
C LYS A 57 -28.29 20.21 0.65
N LEU A 58 -28.51 21.18 -0.25
CA LEU A 58 -28.22 21.04 -1.69
C LEU A 58 -26.78 21.42 -2.09
N TYR A 59 -26.00 21.99 -1.16
CA TYR A 59 -24.59 22.31 -1.34
C TYR A 59 -23.80 22.07 -0.05
N TYR A 60 -22.46 22.04 -0.15
CA TYR A 60 -21.57 21.98 1.02
C TYR A 60 -21.31 23.39 1.53
N THR A 61 -21.48 23.61 2.83
CA THR A 61 -21.10 24.90 3.44
C THR A 61 -19.58 25.09 3.38
N PRO A 62 -19.05 26.33 3.48
CA PRO A 62 -17.60 26.55 3.51
C PRO A 62 -16.89 25.78 4.63
N GLU A 63 -17.56 25.55 5.77
CA GLU A 63 -17.05 24.76 6.88
C GLU A 63 -17.04 23.26 6.58
N GLU A 64 -18.15 22.72 6.06
CA GLU A 64 -18.23 21.35 5.58
C GLU A 64 -17.16 21.07 4.51
N TYR A 65 -16.96 22.01 3.58
CA TYR A 65 -15.94 21.88 2.55
C TYR A 65 -14.52 21.88 3.13
N ARG A 66 -14.25 22.64 4.21
CA ARG A 66 -12.97 22.57 4.94
C ARG A 66 -12.79 21.21 5.62
N GLN A 67 -13.83 20.66 6.22
CA GLN A 67 -13.80 19.34 6.86
C GLN A 67 -13.60 18.21 5.85
N LEU A 68 -14.28 18.27 4.69
CA LEU A 68 -14.04 17.35 3.57
C LEU A 68 -12.60 17.41 3.07
N LYS A 69 -12.01 18.61 2.98
CA LYS A 69 -10.59 18.77 2.65
C LYS A 69 -9.65 18.15 3.69
N LEU A 70 -10.08 18.04 4.93
CA LEU A 70 -9.37 17.35 6.01
C LEU A 70 -9.61 15.84 6.02
N GLY A 71 -10.41 15.32 5.08
CA GLY A 71 -10.74 13.89 4.98
C GLY A 71 -11.83 13.45 5.96
N GLU A 72 -12.53 14.39 6.58
CA GLU A 72 -13.62 14.08 7.52
C GLU A 72 -14.89 13.71 6.75
N LYS A 73 -15.57 12.66 7.21
CA LYS A 73 -16.85 12.23 6.64
C LYS A 73 -17.97 13.06 7.26
N ILE A 74 -18.63 13.90 6.46
CA ILE A 74 -19.78 14.68 6.92
C ILE A 74 -21.00 13.77 7.02
N VAL A 75 -21.58 13.67 8.21
CA VAL A 75 -22.90 13.07 8.43
C VAL A 75 -23.87 14.19 8.84
N ARG A 76 -24.89 14.42 8.02
CA ARG A 76 -25.91 15.44 8.28
C ARG A 76 -27.10 14.82 9.02
N ILE A 77 -27.18 15.05 10.33
CA ILE A 77 -28.36 14.69 11.13
C ILE A 77 -29.25 15.93 11.19
N SER A 78 -30.53 15.81 10.81
CA SER A 78 -31.51 16.89 10.96
C SER A 78 -32.48 16.54 12.07
N GLY A 79 -32.41 17.26 13.19
CA GLY A 79 -33.48 17.32 14.17
C GLY A 79 -34.48 18.41 13.81
N ARG A 80 -35.77 18.18 14.11
CA ARG A 80 -36.80 19.22 14.11
C ARG A 80 -37.21 19.44 15.56
N LEU A 81 -36.95 20.64 16.08
CA LEU A 81 -37.57 21.15 17.30
C LEU A 81 -38.14 22.51 16.95
N ASP A 82 -39.47 22.62 17.03
CA ASP A 82 -40.27 23.85 16.88
C ASP A 82 -39.81 24.84 15.80
N SER A 83 -40.09 24.52 14.53
CA SER A 83 -40.03 25.42 13.35
C SER A 83 -38.72 26.20 13.11
N LEU A 84 -37.71 26.05 13.97
CA LEU A 84 -36.37 26.58 13.87
C LEU A 84 -35.43 25.41 13.59
N HIS A 85 -34.87 25.41 12.39
CA HIS A 85 -33.88 24.41 12.01
C HIS A 85 -32.53 24.77 12.69
N SER A 86 -32.36 24.39 13.95
CA SER A 86 -31.05 24.53 14.60
C SER A 86 -30.17 23.34 14.19
N ARG A 87 -29.10 23.63 13.45
CA ARG A 87 -28.04 22.65 13.18
C ARG A 87 -27.21 22.49 14.45
N HIS A 88 -27.55 21.51 15.29
CA HIS A 88 -26.59 21.03 16.27
C HIS A 88 -25.63 20.05 15.61
N PHE A 89 -24.37 20.47 15.50
CA PHE A 89 -23.28 19.59 15.15
C PHE A 89 -22.94 18.75 16.38
N GLU A 90 -23.33 17.48 16.37
CA GLU A 90 -22.64 16.54 17.23
C GLU A 90 -21.19 16.51 16.73
N LYS A 91 -20.24 16.88 17.60
CA LYS A 91 -18.81 16.63 17.39
C LYS A 91 -18.65 15.12 17.30
N SER A 92 -18.90 14.58 16.12
CA SER A 92 -18.54 13.21 15.77
C SER A 92 -17.03 13.18 15.70
N ARG A 93 -16.39 12.99 16.86
CA ARG A 93 -15.08 12.38 16.95
C ARG A 93 -15.22 10.92 16.50
N ILE A 94 -15.58 10.72 15.25
CA ILE A 94 -15.35 9.46 14.57
C ILE A 94 -13.91 9.57 14.14
N TYR A 95 -13.03 8.97 14.94
CA TYR A 95 -11.61 8.77 14.73
C TYR A 95 -11.18 9.14 13.31
N ALA A 96 -10.58 10.33 13.17
CA ALA A 96 -9.71 10.60 12.05
C ALA A 96 -8.75 9.41 11.96
N SER A 97 -8.81 8.69 10.84
CA SER A 97 -7.91 7.57 10.54
C SER A 97 -6.50 7.93 11.01
N PRO A 98 -5.81 7.06 11.76
CA PRO A 98 -4.57 7.42 12.43
C PRO A 98 -3.58 7.91 11.39
N LYS A 99 -3.36 9.23 11.38
CA LYS A 99 -2.31 9.97 10.66
C LYS A 99 -1.65 9.17 9.54
N GLN A 100 -2.35 8.95 8.43
CA GLN A 100 -1.67 8.79 7.15
C GLN A 100 -1.24 10.18 6.69
N SER A 101 -0.24 10.70 7.42
CA SER A 101 0.61 11.85 7.13
C SER A 101 -0.06 12.96 6.31
N TYR A 102 -0.60 13.97 7.01
CA TYR A 102 -0.81 15.30 6.42
C TYR A 102 0.49 15.82 5.76
N THR A 103 1.65 15.35 6.22
CA THR A 103 2.97 15.56 5.60
C THR A 103 3.16 14.79 4.30
N GLY A 104 2.64 13.57 4.15
CA GLY A 104 2.84 12.71 2.98
C GLY A 104 2.00 13.12 1.79
N TRP A 105 0.70 13.42 1.97
CA TRP A 105 -0.12 14.01 0.90
C TRP A 105 0.39 15.40 0.49
N LYS A 106 0.83 16.22 1.46
CA LYS A 106 1.40 17.53 1.16
C LYS A 106 2.72 17.38 0.39
N LEU A 107 3.59 16.45 0.79
CA LEU A 107 4.84 16.14 0.12
C LEU A 107 4.61 15.56 -1.28
N GLU A 108 3.67 14.62 -1.44
CA GLU A 108 3.32 14.02 -2.73
C GLU A 108 2.71 15.07 -3.67
N LYS A 109 1.83 15.93 -3.16
CA LYS A 109 1.27 17.04 -3.92
C LYS A 109 2.34 18.06 -4.31
N GLU A 110 3.22 18.41 -3.38
CA GLU A 110 4.33 19.34 -3.61
C GLU A 110 5.35 18.76 -4.60
N MET A 111 5.65 17.47 -4.52
CA MET A 111 6.46 16.77 -5.52
C MET A 111 5.76 16.78 -6.88
N ARG A 112 4.47 16.44 -6.94
CA ARG A 112 3.71 16.43 -8.19
C ARG A 112 3.62 17.80 -8.84
N GLU A 113 3.46 18.87 -8.05
CA GLU A 113 3.48 20.25 -8.51
C GLU A 113 4.88 20.68 -9.00
N ARG A 114 5.96 20.24 -8.33
CA ARG A 114 7.34 20.47 -8.80
C ARG A 114 7.66 19.72 -10.09
N TYR A 115 7.25 18.46 -10.19
CA TYR A 115 7.47 17.65 -11.40
C TYR A 115 6.62 18.10 -12.57
N SER A 116 5.36 18.51 -12.35
CA SER A 116 4.53 19.08 -13.42
C SER A 116 5.09 20.41 -13.90
N TYR A 117 5.61 21.25 -13.00
CA TYR A 117 6.30 22.49 -13.36
C TYR A 117 7.56 22.21 -14.20
N PHE A 118 8.37 21.24 -13.79
CA PHE A 118 9.57 20.84 -14.53
C PHE A 118 9.22 20.26 -15.91
N CYS A 119 8.24 19.36 -15.99
CA CYS A 119 7.77 18.78 -17.26
C CYS A 119 7.24 19.88 -18.20
N ASN A 120 6.42 20.81 -17.70
CA ASN A 120 5.91 21.89 -18.52
C ASN A 120 7.01 22.87 -18.95
N CYS A 121 7.96 23.23 -18.08
CA CYS A 121 9.10 24.07 -18.48
C CYS A 121 10.04 23.34 -19.47
N LEU A 122 10.20 22.01 -19.37
CA LEU A 122 10.91 21.21 -20.36
C LEU A 122 10.17 21.17 -21.69
N ILE A 123 8.86 20.91 -21.67
CA ILE A 123 8.01 20.87 -22.86
C ILE A 123 8.02 22.24 -23.55
N ASP A 124 7.89 23.34 -22.82
CA ASP A 124 7.92 24.71 -23.38
C ASP A 124 9.30 25.09 -23.93
N ARG A 125 10.38 24.60 -23.32
CA ARG A 125 11.74 24.85 -23.80
C ARG A 125 12.09 24.00 -25.01
N LEU A 126 11.57 22.78 -25.09
CA LEU A 126 11.67 21.91 -26.25
C LEU A 126 10.80 22.45 -27.38
N SER A 127 9.53 22.74 -27.14
CA SER A 127 8.59 23.24 -28.15
C SER A 127 9.05 24.58 -28.75
N ASN A 128 9.53 25.52 -27.92
CA ASN A 128 10.09 26.78 -28.43
C ASN A 128 11.44 26.63 -29.14
N ARG A 129 12.20 25.54 -28.89
CA ARG A 129 13.40 25.24 -29.69
C ARG A 129 13.08 24.58 -31.02
N PHE A 130 11.98 23.84 -31.13
CA PHE A 130 11.60 23.15 -32.36
C PHE A 130 10.79 24.02 -33.33
N ASN A 131 10.17 25.10 -32.85
CA ASN A 131 9.56 26.14 -33.69
C ASN A 131 10.64 27.01 -34.38
N GLY A 132 11.38 26.42 -35.33
CA GLY A 132 12.41 27.10 -36.11
C GLY A 132 13.56 26.22 -36.62
N MET A 133 13.57 24.92 -36.34
CA MET A 133 14.59 24.01 -36.88
C MET A 133 14.24 23.59 -38.31
N SER A 134 15.18 23.72 -39.25
CA SER A 134 15.01 23.10 -40.57
C SER A 134 14.96 21.57 -40.44
N LEU A 135 14.25 20.91 -41.36
CA LEU A 135 14.10 19.45 -41.39
C LEU A 135 15.43 18.69 -41.26
N ALA A 136 16.49 19.19 -41.90
CA ALA A 136 17.83 18.60 -41.83
C ALA A 136 18.43 18.63 -40.40
N LYS A 137 18.23 19.72 -39.66
CA LYS A 137 18.73 19.83 -38.28
C LYS A 137 17.91 18.96 -37.32
N ALA A 138 16.60 18.88 -37.52
CA ALA A 138 15.74 18.00 -36.73
C ALA A 138 16.11 16.52 -36.95
N TRP A 139 16.40 16.15 -38.20
CA TRP A 139 16.83 14.79 -38.55
C TRP A 139 18.17 14.41 -37.89
N ASN A 140 19.16 15.31 -37.93
CA ASN A 140 20.44 15.10 -37.26
C ASN A 140 20.31 14.97 -35.73
N VAL A 141 19.42 15.76 -35.12
CA VAL A 141 19.12 15.65 -33.67
C VAL A 141 18.43 14.33 -33.35
N SER A 142 17.52 13.87 -34.20
CA SER A 142 16.88 12.55 -34.06
C SER A 142 17.90 11.42 -34.14
N LEU A 143 18.85 11.51 -35.08
CA LEU A 143 19.90 10.50 -35.26
C LEU A 143 20.83 10.45 -34.04
N ALA A 144 21.31 11.62 -33.58
CA ALA A 144 22.14 11.70 -32.38
C ALA A 144 21.41 11.22 -31.12
N GLY A 145 20.12 11.56 -30.99
CA GLY A 145 19.26 11.11 -29.90
C GLY A 145 19.09 9.59 -29.88
N ALA A 146 18.87 8.97 -31.04
CA ALA A 146 18.76 7.52 -31.16
C ALA A 146 20.05 6.79 -30.77
N ILE A 147 21.22 7.32 -31.14
CA ILE A 147 22.53 6.76 -30.76
C ILE A 147 22.71 6.82 -29.24
N ILE A 148 22.46 7.97 -28.62
CA ILE A 148 22.57 8.13 -27.16
C ILE A 148 21.58 7.22 -26.42
N PHE A 149 20.35 7.13 -26.91
CA PHE A 149 19.34 6.25 -26.35
C PHE A 149 19.73 4.77 -26.51
N GLY A 150 20.31 4.37 -27.62
CA GLY A 150 20.84 3.02 -27.84
C GLY A 150 21.98 2.68 -26.87
N MET A 151 22.92 3.59 -26.65
CA MET A 151 24.01 3.40 -25.69
C MET A 151 23.49 3.26 -24.25
N LEU A 152 22.54 4.10 -23.84
CA LEU A 152 21.93 4.04 -22.51
C LEU A 152 21.04 2.81 -22.32
N THR A 153 20.26 2.42 -23.33
CA THR A 153 19.41 1.23 -23.22
C THR A 153 20.25 -0.04 -23.19
N MET A 154 21.31 -0.14 -24.00
CA MET A 154 22.24 -1.27 -23.95
C MET A 154 22.88 -1.42 -22.58
N THR A 155 23.40 -0.34 -21.98
CA THR A 155 23.99 -0.42 -20.63
C THR A 155 23.00 -0.86 -19.55
N ILE A 156 21.72 -0.46 -19.65
CA ILE A 156 20.66 -0.92 -18.75
C ILE A 156 20.35 -2.40 -18.99
N ILE A 157 20.23 -2.83 -20.25
CA ILE A 157 19.97 -4.22 -20.63
C ILE A 157 21.10 -5.12 -20.10
N TYR A 158 22.36 -4.78 -20.35
CA TYR A 158 23.50 -5.56 -19.85
C TYR A 158 23.53 -5.65 -18.32
N LYS A 159 23.20 -4.56 -17.62
CA LYS A 159 23.24 -4.52 -16.15
C LYS A 159 22.11 -5.27 -15.48
N TYR A 160 20.92 -5.34 -16.10
CA TYR A 160 19.72 -5.92 -15.47
C TYR A 160 19.28 -7.26 -16.05
N LEU A 161 19.63 -7.58 -17.29
CA LEU A 161 19.21 -8.82 -17.97
C LEU A 161 20.36 -9.83 -18.16
N GLY A 162 21.61 -9.45 -17.89
CA GLY A 162 22.79 -10.30 -18.05
C GLY A 162 23.11 -10.64 -19.52
N GLU A 163 24.26 -11.27 -19.76
CA GLU A 163 24.76 -11.60 -21.12
C GLU A 163 23.88 -12.58 -21.91
N SER A 164 22.85 -13.15 -21.28
CA SER A 164 21.97 -14.18 -21.83
C SER A 164 20.90 -13.65 -22.81
N VAL A 165 20.82 -12.33 -23.05
CA VAL A 165 19.87 -11.72 -24.02
C VAL A 165 20.64 -11.14 -25.21
N SER A 166 21.51 -11.93 -25.82
CA SER A 166 22.03 -11.64 -27.15
C SER A 166 21.11 -12.31 -28.18
N ALA A 167 20.38 -11.50 -28.95
CA ALA A 167 19.59 -11.97 -30.08
C ALA A 167 20.53 -12.48 -31.19
N LYS A 168 20.83 -13.77 -31.15
CA LYS A 168 21.56 -14.48 -32.19
C LYS A 168 20.67 -14.49 -33.45
N GLY A 169 20.97 -13.61 -34.40
CA GLY A 169 20.34 -13.64 -35.71
C GLY A 169 20.63 -14.97 -36.38
N GLU A 170 19.57 -15.71 -36.72
CA GLU A 170 19.67 -16.97 -37.44
C GLU A 170 20.21 -16.71 -38.86
N SER A 171 21.40 -17.21 -39.14
CA SER A 171 21.79 -17.64 -40.47
C SER A 171 22.15 -19.13 -40.41
N HIS A 172 21.39 -19.91 -41.16
CA HIS A 172 21.60 -21.32 -41.40
C HIS A 172 23.00 -21.57 -42.01
N ASN A 173 23.84 -22.36 -41.34
CA ASN A 173 24.25 -23.72 -41.78
C ASN A 173 25.55 -24.18 -41.09
N VAL A 174 25.62 -25.51 -40.96
CA VAL A 174 26.80 -26.38 -40.75
C VAL A 174 27.24 -26.65 -39.30
N VAL A 175 26.85 -27.84 -38.85
CA VAL A 175 27.61 -28.86 -38.08
C VAL A 175 28.95 -28.41 -37.47
N SER A 176 29.04 -28.47 -36.14
CA SER A 176 30.22 -28.95 -35.37
C SER A 176 29.77 -29.16 -33.92
N GLN A 177 29.66 -30.42 -33.51
CA GLN A 177 30.60 -31.07 -32.60
C GLN A 177 30.61 -30.49 -31.18
N VAL A 178 29.98 -31.27 -30.30
CA VAL A 178 30.29 -31.35 -28.88
C VAL A 178 31.79 -31.67 -28.75
N ASN A 179 32.60 -30.69 -28.37
CA ASN A 179 33.70 -30.83 -27.41
C ASN A 179 34.46 -29.51 -27.22
N LEU A 180 35.03 -29.43 -26.01
CA LEU A 180 36.03 -28.49 -25.51
C LEU A 180 35.54 -27.24 -24.77
N MET A 181 35.61 -27.41 -23.45
CA MET A 181 35.95 -26.40 -22.47
C MET A 181 37.16 -25.53 -22.86
N SER A 182 37.24 -24.38 -22.17
CA SER A 182 38.38 -23.44 -21.98
C SER A 182 38.62 -22.53 -23.20
N GLU A 183 38.79 -21.21 -23.10
CA GLU A 183 39.20 -20.24 -22.07
C GLU A 183 38.43 -18.94 -22.40
N ASP A 184 37.74 -18.24 -21.51
CA ASP A 184 38.29 -17.34 -20.51
C ASP A 184 37.24 -17.19 -19.39
N PHE A 185 37.30 -18.06 -18.39
CA PHE A 185 36.58 -17.83 -17.14
C PHE A 185 37.52 -17.04 -16.25
N PHE A 186 37.20 -15.76 -16.03
CA PHE A 186 37.77 -15.00 -14.91
C PHE A 186 37.50 -15.80 -13.63
N THR A 187 38.53 -16.49 -13.14
CA THR A 187 38.55 -17.22 -11.89
C THR A 187 38.60 -16.22 -10.74
N ASP A 188 37.47 -15.62 -10.43
CA ASP A 188 37.24 -15.08 -9.10
C ASP A 188 36.68 -16.23 -8.25
N GLU A 189 37.56 -16.96 -7.57
CA GLU A 189 37.18 -18.00 -6.60
C GLU A 189 36.17 -17.46 -5.57
N GLU A 190 36.23 -16.16 -5.29
CA GLU A 190 35.29 -15.42 -4.44
C GLU A 190 33.86 -15.42 -5.02
N TYR A 191 33.70 -15.31 -6.33
CA TYR A 191 32.38 -15.32 -6.98
C TYR A 191 31.73 -16.71 -6.92
N GLN A 192 32.48 -17.78 -7.21
CA GLN A 192 31.96 -19.15 -7.11
C GLN A 192 31.59 -19.53 -5.67
N ALA A 193 32.41 -19.14 -4.69
CA ALA A 193 32.10 -19.35 -3.28
C ALA A 193 30.82 -18.59 -2.84
N SER A 194 30.63 -17.36 -3.33
CA SER A 194 29.43 -16.56 -3.05
C SER A 194 28.16 -17.18 -3.65
N PHE A 195 28.24 -17.73 -4.85
CA PHE A 195 27.11 -18.35 -5.55
C PHE A 195 26.67 -19.66 -4.87
N LEU A 196 27.60 -20.54 -4.50
CA LEU A 196 27.32 -21.77 -3.76
C LEU A 196 26.71 -21.47 -2.38
N LYS A 197 27.14 -20.38 -1.73
CA LYS A 197 26.55 -19.91 -0.48
C LYS A 197 25.11 -19.45 -0.65
N ILE A 198 24.78 -18.74 -1.73
CA ILE A 198 23.41 -18.30 -2.01
C ILE A 198 22.50 -19.50 -2.29
N ILE A 199 22.94 -20.45 -3.12
CA ILE A 199 22.15 -21.66 -3.44
C ILE A 199 21.89 -22.50 -2.20
N SER A 200 22.93 -22.75 -1.38
CA SER A 200 22.77 -23.52 -0.15
C SER A 200 21.81 -22.83 0.84
N GLN A 201 21.92 -21.50 0.99
CA GLN A 201 20.98 -20.73 1.81
C GLN A 201 19.54 -20.80 1.31
N GLU A 202 19.34 -20.74 -0.01
CA GLU A 202 18.01 -20.84 -0.61
C GLU A 202 17.42 -22.26 -0.48
N TYR A 203 18.25 -23.29 -0.64
CA TYR A 203 17.87 -24.68 -0.42
C TYR A 203 17.43 -24.94 1.02
N GLU A 204 18.23 -24.52 2.01
CA GLU A 204 17.86 -24.65 3.42
C GLU A 204 16.58 -23.87 3.73
N LYS A 205 16.45 -22.64 3.21
CA LYS A 205 15.24 -21.84 3.41
C LYS A 205 13.99 -22.50 2.80
N ASN A 206 14.12 -23.19 1.67
CA ASN A 206 12.98 -23.89 1.05
C ASN A 206 12.63 -25.16 1.82
N LYS A 207 13.62 -25.92 2.28
CA LYS A 207 13.43 -27.08 3.15
C LYS A 207 12.75 -26.70 4.46
N ASP A 208 13.15 -25.58 5.08
CA ASP A 208 12.52 -25.05 6.29
C ASP A 208 11.04 -24.69 6.07
N LYS A 209 10.70 -24.08 4.92
CA LYS A 209 9.30 -23.76 4.58
C LYS A 209 8.47 -25.03 4.40
N GLU A 210 9.01 -26.04 3.71
CA GLU A 210 8.31 -27.31 3.51
C GLU A 210 8.07 -28.05 4.84
N GLN A 211 9.06 -28.04 5.73
CA GLN A 211 8.93 -28.60 7.06
C GLN A 211 7.88 -27.83 7.88
N LEU A 212 7.94 -26.51 7.88
CA LEU A 212 6.97 -25.65 8.55
C LEU A 212 5.55 -25.88 8.02
N GLU A 213 5.38 -26.02 6.71
CA GLU A 213 4.07 -26.33 6.11
C GLU A 213 3.51 -27.65 6.63
N LYS A 214 4.35 -28.70 6.70
CA LYS A 214 3.94 -30.01 7.23
C LYS A 214 3.52 -29.91 8.70
N GLU A 215 4.33 -29.25 9.53
CA GLU A 215 4.01 -29.03 10.95
C GLU A 215 2.68 -28.26 11.13
N ILE A 216 2.45 -27.23 10.32
CA ILE A 216 1.20 -26.47 10.33
C ILE A 216 0.02 -27.37 9.93
N ARG A 217 0.14 -28.10 8.81
CA ARG A 217 -0.92 -29.01 8.31
C ARG A 217 -1.28 -30.07 9.34
N GLU A 218 -0.29 -30.68 9.99
CA GLU A 218 -0.52 -31.65 11.06
C GLU A 218 -1.30 -31.03 12.23
N MET A 219 -0.95 -29.80 12.62
CA MET A 219 -1.62 -29.10 13.72
C MET A 219 -3.07 -28.73 13.42
N VAL A 220 -3.36 -28.32 12.18
CA VAL A 220 -4.67 -27.79 11.78
C VAL A 220 -5.51 -28.79 10.98
N LYS A 221 -5.10 -30.07 10.94
CA LYS A 221 -5.74 -31.12 10.16
C LYS A 221 -7.25 -31.19 10.40
N GLY A 222 -8.03 -31.14 9.32
CA GLY A 222 -9.50 -31.20 9.35
C GLY A 222 -10.18 -29.88 9.72
N TYR A 223 -9.46 -28.77 9.69
CA TYR A 223 -9.99 -27.42 9.89
C TYR A 223 -9.86 -26.57 8.61
N PRO A 224 -10.74 -25.58 8.36
CA PRO A 224 -10.68 -24.76 7.14
C PRO A 224 -9.37 -24.00 6.91
N ILE A 225 -8.62 -23.67 7.97
CA ILE A 225 -7.30 -23.04 7.86
C ILE A 225 -6.24 -23.95 7.23
N GLU A 226 -6.45 -25.26 7.14
CA GLU A 226 -5.52 -26.20 6.50
C GLU A 226 -5.20 -25.81 5.05
N GLU A 227 -6.19 -25.31 4.32
CA GLU A 227 -6.01 -24.82 2.95
C GLU A 227 -5.14 -23.55 2.87
N MET A 228 -4.93 -22.85 3.98
CA MET A 228 -4.07 -21.67 4.08
C MET A 228 -2.63 -22.00 4.47
N ALA A 229 -2.35 -23.24 4.93
CA ALA A 229 -1.04 -23.68 5.37
C ALA A 229 0.12 -23.32 4.41
N PRO A 230 0.03 -23.54 3.07
CA PRO A 230 1.13 -23.20 2.16
C PRO A 230 1.41 -21.70 2.09
N GLU A 231 0.41 -20.84 2.27
CA GLU A 231 0.63 -19.38 2.29
C GLU A 231 1.17 -18.92 3.65
N ILE A 232 0.77 -19.58 4.75
CA ILE A 232 1.28 -19.29 6.09
C ILE A 232 2.77 -19.69 6.19
N ALA A 233 3.15 -20.83 5.63
CA ALA A 233 4.52 -21.35 5.65
C ALA A 233 5.55 -20.47 4.91
N LYS A 234 5.10 -19.58 4.00
CA LYS A 234 5.96 -18.60 3.33
C LYS A 234 6.42 -17.47 4.27
N LYS A 235 5.78 -17.31 5.43
CA LYS A 235 6.11 -16.27 6.42
C LYS A 235 7.19 -16.79 7.38
N ASP A 236 7.85 -15.88 8.09
CA ASP A 236 8.82 -16.28 9.11
C ASP A 236 8.17 -17.16 10.18
N ARG A 237 8.90 -18.15 10.71
CA ARG A 237 8.38 -19.16 11.64
C ARG A 237 7.62 -18.56 12.82
N MET A 238 8.14 -17.48 13.40
CA MET A 238 7.48 -16.77 14.51
C MET A 238 6.13 -16.17 14.08
N ILE A 239 6.06 -15.55 12.90
CA ILE A 239 4.83 -14.96 12.37
C ILE A 239 3.83 -16.05 12.00
N ALA A 240 4.28 -17.13 11.38
CA ALA A 240 3.48 -18.30 11.08
C ALA A 240 2.88 -18.93 12.36
N ALA A 241 3.69 -19.07 13.42
CA ALA A 241 3.23 -19.57 14.71
C ALA A 241 2.16 -18.66 15.33
N LEU A 242 2.35 -17.33 15.30
CA LEU A 242 1.36 -16.37 15.79
C LEU A 242 0.08 -16.41 14.94
N LEU A 243 0.17 -16.54 13.62
CA LEU A 243 -0.99 -16.69 12.74
C LEU A 243 -1.82 -17.91 13.14
N VAL A 244 -1.20 -19.08 13.28
CA VAL A 244 -1.92 -20.32 13.61
C VAL A 244 -2.50 -20.27 15.02
N ALA A 245 -1.75 -19.73 15.99
CA ALA A 245 -2.18 -19.62 17.38
C ALA A 245 -3.34 -18.65 17.57
N ILE A 246 -3.29 -17.46 16.96
CA ILE A 246 -4.38 -16.49 17.01
C ILE A 246 -5.62 -17.06 16.30
N ALA A 247 -5.45 -17.71 15.14
CA ALA A 247 -6.58 -18.31 14.44
C ALA A 247 -7.29 -19.39 15.27
N ARG A 248 -6.54 -20.18 16.05
CA ARG A 248 -7.13 -21.13 16.99
C ARG A 248 -8.04 -20.42 17.98
N LYS A 249 -7.57 -19.30 18.54
CA LYS A 249 -8.30 -18.60 19.58
C LYS A 249 -9.53 -17.87 19.07
N GLU A 250 -9.41 -17.19 17.92
CA GLU A 250 -10.45 -16.31 17.40
C GLU A 250 -11.56 -17.07 16.67
N SER A 251 -11.23 -18.12 15.92
CA SER A 251 -12.19 -18.83 15.06
C SER A 251 -12.23 -20.34 15.28
N SER A 252 -11.44 -20.87 16.23
CA SER A 252 -11.18 -22.31 16.31
C SER A 252 -10.69 -22.86 14.98
N TRP A 253 -9.71 -22.18 14.36
CA TRP A 253 -9.12 -22.52 13.05
C TRP A 253 -10.13 -22.48 11.89
N GLY A 254 -11.11 -21.58 11.96
CA GLY A 254 -12.13 -21.43 10.91
C GLY A 254 -13.40 -22.25 11.13
N LYS A 255 -13.63 -22.86 12.31
CA LYS A 255 -14.95 -23.43 12.63
C LYS A 255 -16.02 -22.37 12.86
N ARG A 256 -15.63 -21.18 13.32
CA ARG A 256 -16.50 -20.03 13.53
C ARG A 256 -15.97 -18.88 12.68
N VAL A 257 -16.67 -18.56 11.61
CA VAL A 257 -16.21 -17.59 10.61
C VAL A 257 -17.26 -16.53 10.40
N PRO A 258 -16.84 -15.27 10.16
CA PRO A 258 -17.78 -14.29 9.65
C PRO A 258 -18.22 -14.71 8.25
N VAL A 259 -19.49 -14.50 7.95
CA VAL A 259 -20.06 -14.82 6.64
C VAL A 259 -20.52 -13.57 5.94
N LEU A 260 -20.52 -13.59 4.62
CA LEU A 260 -21.14 -12.58 3.77
C LEU A 260 -21.99 -13.31 2.74
N ASN A 261 -23.30 -13.08 2.77
CA ASN A 261 -24.27 -13.79 1.92
C ASN A 261 -24.14 -15.33 2.00
N GLY A 262 -23.90 -15.86 3.21
CA GLY A 262 -23.71 -17.30 3.46
C GLY A 262 -22.35 -17.86 3.03
N GLN A 263 -21.44 -17.05 2.49
CA GLN A 263 -20.11 -17.47 2.08
C GLN A 263 -19.05 -17.17 3.16
N ASP A 264 -18.05 -18.05 3.27
CA ASP A 264 -16.89 -17.84 4.15
C ASP A 264 -16.07 -16.62 3.68
N CYS A 265 -15.76 -15.74 4.61
CA CYS A 265 -14.98 -14.52 4.40
C CYS A 265 -13.46 -14.72 4.59
N PHE A 266 -13.00 -15.95 4.82
CA PHE A 266 -11.59 -16.32 5.03
C PHE A 266 -10.93 -15.60 6.21
N ASN A 267 -11.71 -15.11 7.17
CA ASN A 267 -11.21 -14.33 8.30
C ASN A 267 -11.22 -15.17 9.58
N TYR A 268 -10.08 -15.82 9.83
CA TYR A 268 -9.93 -16.74 10.95
C TYR A 268 -9.30 -16.08 12.19
N TRP A 269 -8.87 -14.82 12.07
CA TRP A 269 -8.14 -14.07 13.09
C TRP A 269 -8.96 -12.95 13.75
N GLY A 270 -10.25 -12.84 13.42
CA GLY A 270 -11.10 -11.77 13.95
C GLY A 270 -10.73 -10.38 13.43
N TYR A 271 -10.03 -10.27 12.29
CA TYR A 271 -9.55 -9.00 11.75
C TYR A 271 -10.69 -8.04 11.39
N ARG A 272 -10.57 -6.75 11.73
CA ARG A 272 -11.62 -5.71 11.56
C ARG A 272 -11.16 -4.52 10.72
N GLY A 273 -10.28 -4.73 9.75
CA GLY A 273 -9.92 -3.69 8.78
C GLY A 273 -11.08 -3.35 7.86
N ILE A 274 -11.37 -2.06 7.70
CA ILE A 274 -12.46 -1.59 6.82
C ILE A 274 -12.11 -1.87 5.36
N ARG A 275 -12.98 -2.64 4.68
CA ARG A 275 -12.91 -2.94 3.25
C ARG A 275 -14.29 -2.76 2.60
N LYS A 276 -14.35 -2.85 1.27
CA LYS A 276 -15.63 -2.82 0.52
C LYS A 276 -16.56 -3.95 0.93
N ARG A 277 -16.00 -5.13 1.21
CA ARG A 277 -16.71 -6.32 1.67
C ARG A 277 -16.48 -6.50 3.17
N MET A 278 -17.57 -6.49 3.93
CA MET A 278 -17.56 -6.70 5.37
C MET A 278 -18.49 -7.86 5.68
N GLY A 279 -17.99 -8.83 6.45
CA GLY A 279 -18.79 -9.95 6.95
C GLY A 279 -19.58 -9.57 8.21
N THR A 280 -20.29 -10.56 8.75
CA THR A 280 -21.03 -10.43 10.01
C THR A 280 -20.16 -9.89 11.15
N GLY A 281 -20.74 -9.06 12.02
CA GLY A 281 -20.05 -8.52 13.20
C GLY A 281 -18.97 -7.47 12.89
N GLY A 282 -18.95 -6.90 11.68
CA GLY A 282 -17.97 -5.89 11.27
C GLY A 282 -16.58 -6.46 11.00
N HIS A 283 -16.48 -7.78 10.80
CA HIS A 283 -15.23 -8.42 10.43
C HIS A 283 -14.93 -8.23 8.94
N THR A 284 -13.65 -8.10 8.60
CA THR A 284 -13.22 -7.98 7.20
C THR A 284 -13.60 -9.24 6.43
N CYS A 285 -14.12 -9.07 5.21
CA CYS A 285 -14.30 -10.16 4.27
C CYS A 285 -13.22 -10.09 3.19
N PHE A 286 -12.34 -11.10 3.16
CA PHE A 286 -11.21 -11.14 2.23
C PHE A 286 -11.63 -11.69 0.87
N ASP A 287 -10.90 -11.30 -0.17
CA ASP A 287 -11.22 -11.74 -1.53
C ASP A 287 -10.68 -13.15 -1.82
N SER A 288 -9.65 -13.58 -1.10
CA SER A 288 -9.10 -14.94 -1.18
C SER A 288 -8.38 -15.34 0.11
N ARG A 289 -8.11 -16.64 0.25
CA ARG A 289 -7.26 -17.20 1.32
C ARG A 289 -5.88 -16.54 1.38
N LYS A 290 -5.28 -16.30 0.22
CA LYS A 290 -3.98 -15.62 0.09
C LYS A 290 -4.06 -14.17 0.58
N ASP A 291 -5.06 -13.41 0.14
CA ASP A 291 -5.29 -12.03 0.58
C ASP A 291 -5.49 -11.94 2.11
N ALA A 292 -6.21 -12.90 2.69
CA ALA A 292 -6.39 -13.00 4.13
C ALA A 292 -5.06 -13.20 4.87
N VAL A 293 -4.28 -14.22 4.47
CA VAL A 293 -2.98 -14.52 5.08
C VAL A 293 -2.03 -13.34 4.90
N ASP A 294 -1.88 -12.79 3.71
CA ASP A 294 -0.96 -11.68 3.43
C ASP A 294 -1.31 -10.43 4.24
N THR A 295 -2.59 -10.09 4.35
CA THR A 295 -3.04 -8.91 5.10
C THR A 295 -2.80 -9.06 6.60
N VAL A 296 -3.17 -10.21 7.16
CA VAL A 296 -3.03 -10.48 8.60
C VAL A 296 -1.54 -10.64 8.96
N ALA A 297 -0.78 -11.37 8.15
CA ALA A 297 0.67 -11.53 8.33
C ALA A 297 1.36 -10.17 8.35
N LYS A 298 1.05 -9.27 7.39
CA LYS A 298 1.63 -7.92 7.34
C LYS A 298 1.32 -7.09 8.58
N ARG A 299 0.12 -7.26 9.16
CA ARG A 299 -0.22 -6.60 10.44
C ARG A 299 0.59 -7.18 11.59
N ILE A 300 0.68 -8.49 11.70
CA ILE A 300 1.48 -9.17 12.74
C ILE A 300 2.96 -8.81 12.60
N GLU A 301 3.52 -8.85 11.40
CA GLU A 301 4.87 -8.39 11.06
C GLU A 301 5.11 -6.96 11.55
N THR A 302 4.13 -6.07 11.37
CA THR A 302 4.24 -4.70 11.86
C THR A 302 4.35 -4.65 13.39
N LEU A 303 3.50 -5.42 14.09
CA LEU A 303 3.51 -5.50 15.56
C LEU A 303 4.81 -6.13 16.09
N VAL A 304 5.28 -7.19 15.45
CA VAL A 304 6.51 -7.90 15.84
C VAL A 304 7.74 -7.04 15.54
N ASN A 305 7.89 -6.54 14.30
CA ASN A 305 9.12 -5.93 13.83
C ASN A 305 9.25 -4.47 14.25
N LYS A 306 8.16 -3.68 14.17
CA LYS A 306 8.20 -2.25 14.50
C LYS A 306 7.94 -2.00 15.98
N GLU A 307 6.97 -2.69 16.56
CA GLU A 307 6.54 -2.46 17.95
C GLU A 307 7.19 -3.44 18.94
N LYS A 308 7.99 -4.40 18.45
CA LYS A 308 8.72 -5.39 19.28
C LYS A 308 7.79 -6.24 20.15
N LEU A 309 6.57 -6.50 19.67
CA LEU A 309 5.58 -7.36 20.31
C LEU A 309 5.74 -8.81 19.82
N ASN A 310 6.85 -9.44 20.20
CA ASN A 310 7.28 -10.75 19.70
C ASN A 310 6.85 -11.95 20.57
N THR A 311 6.00 -11.74 21.58
CA THR A 311 5.51 -12.80 22.47
C THR A 311 3.99 -12.78 22.55
N PRO A 312 3.32 -13.93 22.78
CA PRO A 312 1.86 -14.00 22.96
C PRO A 312 1.32 -13.01 24.00
N ALA A 313 2.04 -12.84 25.12
CA ALA A 313 1.67 -11.88 26.17
C ALA A 313 1.67 -10.43 25.68
N LYS A 314 2.66 -10.04 24.87
CA LYS A 314 2.73 -8.71 24.24
C LYS A 314 1.75 -8.57 23.07
N MET A 315 1.41 -9.69 22.42
CA MET A 315 0.46 -9.75 21.29
C MET A 315 -1.00 -9.60 21.73
N VAL A 316 -1.27 -9.41 23.02
CA VAL A 316 -2.61 -9.07 23.55
C VAL A 316 -3.23 -7.85 22.87
N VAL A 317 -2.39 -6.97 22.30
CA VAL A 317 -2.83 -5.84 21.47
C VAL A 317 -3.72 -6.27 20.30
N TRP A 318 -3.57 -7.51 19.81
CA TRP A 318 -4.47 -8.07 18.81
C TRP A 318 -5.93 -8.19 19.29
N LYS A 319 -6.13 -8.59 20.56
CA LYS A 319 -7.44 -8.86 21.14
C LYS A 319 -8.21 -7.57 21.50
N CYS A 320 -7.56 -6.63 22.17
CA CYS A 320 -8.23 -5.45 22.74
C CYS A 320 -7.61 -4.12 22.31
N GLY A 321 -6.60 -4.13 21.43
CA GLY A 321 -5.81 -2.92 21.15
C GLY A 321 -4.86 -2.60 22.32
N TYR A 322 -4.41 -1.34 22.40
CA TYR A 322 -3.52 -0.91 23.49
C TYR A 322 -4.22 -0.70 24.82
N ASP A 323 -5.56 -0.75 24.84
CA ASP A 323 -6.36 -0.59 26.05
C ASP A 323 -7.34 -1.75 26.21
N CYS A 324 -7.08 -2.56 27.23
CA CYS A 324 -7.88 -3.73 27.60
C CYS A 324 -8.69 -3.49 28.89
N SER A 325 -8.85 -2.22 29.32
CA SER A 325 -9.57 -1.85 30.55
C SER A 325 -11.03 -2.28 30.58
N TRP A 326 -11.64 -2.45 29.41
CA TRP A 326 -13.03 -2.88 29.24
C TRP A 326 -13.22 -4.40 29.31
N ASP A 327 -12.15 -5.19 29.35
CA ASP A 327 -12.19 -6.65 29.45
C ASP A 327 -11.71 -7.12 30.83
N SER A 328 -12.15 -8.30 31.25
CA SER A 328 -11.71 -8.90 32.51
C SER A 328 -10.27 -9.40 32.42
N LYS A 329 -9.47 -9.17 33.47
CA LYS A 329 -8.09 -9.69 33.56
C LYS A 329 -8.03 -11.21 33.34
N ALA A 330 -9.02 -11.94 33.85
CA ALA A 330 -9.13 -13.39 33.67
C ALA A 330 -9.31 -13.78 32.19
N ALA A 331 -10.16 -13.07 31.43
CA ALA A 331 -10.36 -13.34 30.01
C ALA A 331 -9.11 -13.02 29.17
N VAL A 332 -8.39 -11.94 29.52
CA VAL A 332 -7.13 -11.56 28.87
C VAL A 332 -6.06 -12.63 29.13
N ASN A 333 -5.85 -13.03 30.38
CA ASN A 333 -4.86 -14.06 30.74
C ASN A 333 -5.16 -15.40 30.08
N LYS A 334 -6.44 -15.78 30.02
CA LYS A 334 -6.88 -16.99 29.30
C LYS A 334 -6.55 -16.90 27.81
N TRP A 335 -6.80 -15.75 27.18
CA TRP A 335 -6.43 -15.56 25.78
C TRP A 335 -4.92 -15.70 25.55
N ILE A 336 -4.11 -15.08 26.41
CA ILE A 336 -2.64 -15.16 26.34
C ILE A 336 -2.20 -16.62 26.47
N SER A 337 -2.70 -17.33 27.47
CA SER A 337 -2.36 -18.75 27.71
C SER A 337 -2.77 -19.65 26.55
N ASP A 338 -3.96 -19.44 25.99
CA ASP A 338 -4.43 -20.21 24.83
C ASP A 338 -3.52 -19.98 23.62
N VAL A 339 -3.17 -18.73 23.31
CA VAL A 339 -2.30 -18.39 22.18
C VAL A 339 -0.87 -18.91 22.41
N ASP A 340 -0.34 -18.76 23.61
CA ASP A 340 1.00 -19.20 23.98
C ASP A 340 1.19 -20.72 23.81
N TYR A 341 0.19 -21.50 24.22
CA TYR A 341 0.22 -22.95 24.06
C TYR A 341 0.42 -23.40 22.61
N TYR A 342 -0.32 -22.81 21.65
CA TYR A 342 -0.17 -23.16 20.23
C TYR A 342 1.06 -22.51 19.60
N PHE A 343 1.43 -21.31 20.05
CA PHE A 343 2.64 -20.62 19.59
C PHE A 343 3.88 -21.46 19.90
N GLN A 344 4.04 -21.95 21.14
CA GLN A 344 5.18 -22.78 21.54
C GLN A 344 5.23 -24.13 20.80
N LYS A 345 4.08 -24.69 20.41
CA LYS A 345 4.07 -25.95 19.65
C LYS A 345 4.71 -25.84 18.27
N LEU A 346 4.60 -24.68 17.60
CA LEU A 346 5.20 -24.41 16.28
C LEU A 346 6.55 -23.70 16.37
N ASN A 347 6.70 -22.83 17.36
CA ASN A 347 7.91 -22.06 17.61
C ASN A 347 8.77 -22.73 18.68
N LYS A 348 8.98 -24.05 18.55
CA LYS A 348 9.94 -24.76 19.38
C LYS A 348 11.31 -24.20 19.05
N GLU A 349 11.89 -23.42 19.96
CA GLU A 349 13.33 -23.23 19.97
C GLU A 349 13.96 -24.62 20.08
N GLU A 350 15.04 -24.90 19.33
CA GLU A 350 15.79 -26.16 19.35
C GLU A 350 16.52 -26.41 20.70
N GLY A 351 15.92 -26.03 21.82
CA GLY A 351 16.62 -25.88 23.09
C GLY A 351 15.75 -26.08 24.32
N GLU A 352 14.87 -27.07 24.37
CA GLU A 352 14.55 -27.75 25.64
C GLU A 352 13.85 -29.09 25.39
N LYS A 353 14.63 -30.18 25.45
CA LYS A 353 14.06 -31.49 25.77
C LYS A 353 13.47 -31.38 27.18
N PRO A 354 12.21 -31.81 27.41
CA PRO A 354 11.60 -31.73 28.73
C PRO A 354 12.39 -32.63 29.68
N THR A 355 13.09 -32.01 30.63
CA THR A 355 13.66 -32.74 31.77
C THR A 355 12.52 -33.25 32.62
N SER A 356 12.32 -34.56 32.60
CA SER A 356 11.44 -35.27 33.52
C SER A 356 11.91 -35.00 34.95
N LYS A 357 11.30 -34.01 35.64
CA LYS A 357 11.53 -33.83 37.07
C LYS A 357 10.87 -34.97 37.83
N LYS A 358 11.74 -35.81 38.39
CA LYS A 358 11.48 -36.88 39.35
C LYS A 358 10.50 -36.41 40.43
N LYS A 359 9.47 -37.23 40.68
CA LYS A 359 8.76 -37.28 41.96
C LYS A 359 9.79 -37.47 43.07
N LYS A 360 9.75 -36.60 44.08
CA LYS A 360 10.17 -36.90 45.44
C LYS A 360 8.94 -36.79 46.32
#